data_AF-A0A963XFF1-F1
#
_entry.id   AF-A0A963XFF1-F1
#
_cell.length_a   1.000
_cell.length_b   1.000
_cell.length_c   1.000
_cell.angle_alpha   90.00
_cell.angle_beta   90.00
_cell.angle_gamma   90.00
#
_symmetry.space_group_name_H-M   'P 1'
#
loop_
_entity.id
_entity.type
_entity.pdbx_description
1 polymer ?
#
loop_
_entity_poly.entity_id
_entity_poly.type
_entity_poly.pdbx_seq_one_letter_code
_entity_poly.pdbx_strand_id
1 'polypeptide(L)'
;SWKDILMRIEDTGADGVELNFGCPHGMSERGMGSAVGQVPEYIEMVTRWVKQYSRMPCIVKLTPNISDIRRPAEAARRGGADAVSLINTINSITSVNLDSFAPEPTIDGKGAHGGYCGPAVKPIALSMVSEIARNPETRGLPISGIGGVTTWRDAAEFLALGAGNVQVCTAAMTYGFKIVQEMISGLSQYLDEKGLGGTADLVGRAVPNVTDWNQLNLNYVTKAEIDQDLCIKCGRCFAACEDTSHQAIWMKEGRTFEVNDAECVACNLCIDVCPVDNCITMRPLKKGETDPRTGRKVGDYANWTTHPNNPMAVKAAE
;
A
#
# COMPACT_ATOMS: atom_id res chain seq x y z
N SER A 1 -21.09 -28.10 -9.08
CA SER A 1 -20.01 -27.38 -9.77
C SER A 1 -18.68 -27.45 -9.03
N TRP A 2 -18.55 -26.86 -7.82
CA TRP A 2 -17.26 -26.86 -7.08
C TRP A 2 -16.66 -28.26 -6.83
N LYS A 3 -17.46 -29.21 -6.35
CA LYS A 3 -16.99 -30.60 -6.16
C LYS A 3 -16.42 -31.22 -7.44
N ASP A 4 -17.07 -31.01 -8.59
CA ASP A 4 -16.67 -31.60 -9.87
C ASP A 4 -15.38 -30.97 -10.41
N ILE A 5 -15.30 -29.63 -10.43
CA ILE A 5 -14.11 -28.94 -10.96
C ILE A 5 -12.87 -29.20 -10.11
N LEU A 6 -13.02 -29.34 -8.78
CA LEU A 6 -11.89 -29.61 -7.89
C LEU A 6 -11.23 -30.97 -8.19
N MET A 7 -12.02 -32.03 -8.37
CA MET A 7 -11.46 -33.34 -8.74
C MET A 7 -10.70 -33.27 -10.07
N ARG A 8 -11.26 -32.56 -11.05
CA ARG A 8 -10.60 -32.36 -12.35
C ARG A 8 -9.30 -31.56 -12.25
N ILE A 9 -9.19 -30.64 -11.28
CA ILE A 9 -7.93 -29.91 -11.02
C ILE A 9 -6.92 -30.83 -10.33
N GLU A 10 -7.34 -31.63 -9.34
CA GLU A 10 -6.47 -32.61 -8.68
C GLU A 10 -5.86 -33.59 -9.70
N ASP A 11 -6.65 -34.07 -10.67
CA ASP A 11 -6.19 -34.96 -11.73
C ASP A 11 -5.08 -34.34 -12.62
N THR A 12 -4.92 -33.01 -12.62
CA THR A 12 -3.83 -32.34 -13.35
C THR A 12 -2.48 -32.42 -12.63
N GLY A 13 -2.47 -32.78 -11.34
CA GLY A 13 -1.28 -32.74 -10.48
C GLY A 13 -0.92 -31.33 -10.00
N ALA A 14 -1.85 -30.38 -10.02
CA ALA A 14 -1.64 -29.04 -9.49
C ALA A 14 -1.33 -29.07 -7.98
N ASP A 15 -0.37 -28.24 -7.54
CA ASP A 15 0.04 -28.15 -6.13
C ASP A 15 -1.01 -27.49 -5.23
N GLY A 16 -1.98 -26.78 -5.78
CA GLY A 16 -2.95 -25.97 -5.05
C GLY A 16 -3.97 -25.28 -5.96
N VAL A 17 -4.95 -24.62 -5.34
CA VAL A 17 -5.94 -23.78 -6.04
C VAL A 17 -5.93 -22.35 -5.51
N GLU A 18 -6.05 -21.38 -6.41
CA GLU A 18 -6.29 -19.98 -6.07
C GLU A 18 -7.69 -19.56 -6.54
N LEU A 19 -8.57 -19.24 -5.60
CA LEU A 19 -9.96 -18.88 -5.87
C LEU A 19 -10.03 -17.42 -6.34
N ASN A 20 -10.42 -17.21 -7.59
CA ASN A 20 -10.56 -15.88 -8.16
C ASN A 20 -11.88 -15.21 -7.71
N PHE A 21 -11.86 -14.59 -6.53
CA PHE A 21 -12.94 -13.74 -6.02
C PHE A 21 -12.64 -12.26 -6.22
N GLY A 22 -11.67 -11.94 -7.07
CA GLY A 22 -11.14 -10.59 -7.18
C GLY A 22 -11.52 -9.84 -8.45
N CYS A 23 -11.79 -10.57 -9.54
CA CYS A 23 -11.93 -9.99 -10.88
C CYS A 23 -13.20 -9.13 -11.01
N PRO A 24 -13.08 -7.82 -11.32
CA PRO A 24 -14.23 -6.95 -11.52
C PRO A 24 -14.82 -7.03 -12.93
N HIS A 25 -14.06 -7.51 -13.92
CA HIS A 25 -14.40 -7.40 -15.34
C HIS A 25 -15.22 -8.60 -15.85
N GLY A 26 -16.48 -8.37 -16.25
CA GLY A 26 -17.35 -9.31 -16.96
C GLY A 26 -17.86 -10.51 -16.13
N MET A 27 -17.29 -10.72 -14.95
CA MET A 27 -17.68 -11.76 -14.00
C MET A 27 -18.71 -11.24 -13.00
N SER A 28 -18.61 -9.97 -12.61
CA SER A 28 -19.46 -9.32 -11.61
C SER A 28 -20.92 -9.28 -12.04
N GLU A 29 -21.16 -8.99 -13.33
CA GLU A 29 -22.49 -8.97 -13.95
C GLU A 29 -23.15 -10.35 -13.96
N ARG A 30 -22.38 -11.42 -13.75
CA ARG A 30 -22.85 -12.80 -13.62
C ARG A 30 -22.89 -13.27 -12.17
N GLY A 31 -22.70 -12.37 -11.19
CA GLY A 31 -22.65 -12.70 -9.76
C GLY A 31 -21.40 -13.47 -9.33
N MET A 32 -20.31 -13.38 -10.10
CA MET A 32 -19.02 -14.05 -9.84
C MET A 32 -17.88 -13.04 -9.69
N GLY A 33 -16.64 -13.51 -9.46
CA GLY A 33 -15.48 -12.62 -9.33
C GLY A 33 -15.61 -11.71 -8.11
N SER A 34 -15.41 -10.40 -8.29
CA SER A 34 -15.51 -9.43 -7.18
C SER A 34 -16.90 -9.34 -6.57
N ALA A 35 -17.97 -9.71 -7.29
CA ALA A 35 -19.31 -9.78 -6.70
C ALA A 35 -19.39 -10.84 -5.57
N VAL A 36 -18.62 -11.92 -5.67
CA VAL A 36 -18.43 -12.90 -4.58
C VAL A 36 -17.46 -12.35 -3.55
N GLY A 37 -16.34 -11.77 -3.99
CA GLY A 37 -15.28 -11.27 -3.09
C GLY A 37 -15.68 -10.10 -2.19
N GLN A 38 -16.78 -9.40 -2.51
CA GLN A 38 -17.34 -8.33 -1.69
C GLN A 38 -18.28 -8.84 -0.59
N VAL A 39 -18.63 -10.13 -0.60
CA VAL A 39 -19.56 -10.73 0.36
C VAL A 39 -18.80 -11.77 1.21
N PRO A 40 -18.36 -11.41 2.43
CA PRO A 40 -17.59 -12.31 3.30
C PRO A 40 -18.24 -13.68 3.50
N GLU A 41 -19.57 -13.74 3.61
CA GLU A 41 -20.32 -14.98 3.77
C GLU A 41 -20.14 -15.93 2.58
N TYR A 42 -20.06 -15.40 1.36
CA TYR A 42 -19.85 -16.20 0.16
C TYR A 42 -18.41 -16.69 0.08
N ILE A 43 -17.44 -15.86 0.46
CA ILE A 43 -16.04 -16.27 0.57
C ILE A 43 -15.90 -17.45 1.53
N GLU A 44 -16.45 -17.34 2.73
CA GLU A 44 -16.37 -18.38 3.76
C GLU A 44 -17.02 -19.67 3.29
N MET A 45 -18.22 -19.58 2.71
CA MET A 45 -18.98 -20.72 2.20
C MET A 45 -18.22 -21.47 1.10
N VAL A 46 -17.72 -20.76 0.08
CA VAL A 46 -17.03 -21.39 -1.05
C VAL A 46 -15.69 -21.96 -0.63
N THR A 47 -14.94 -21.25 0.22
CA THR A 47 -13.68 -21.75 0.76
C THR A 47 -13.90 -23.05 1.54
N ARG A 48 -14.97 -23.12 2.36
CA ARG A 48 -15.35 -24.34 3.09
C ARG A 48 -15.66 -25.51 2.14
N TRP A 49 -16.33 -25.25 1.00
CA TRP A 49 -16.55 -26.30 0.00
C TRP A 49 -15.24 -26.81 -0.60
N VAL A 50 -14.27 -25.94 -0.87
CA VAL A 50 -12.95 -26.37 -1.36
C VAL A 50 -12.27 -27.29 -0.35
N LYS A 51 -12.23 -26.89 0.92
CA LYS A 51 -11.62 -27.71 1.97
C LYS A 51 -12.40 -29.01 2.26
N GLN A 52 -13.71 -29.04 1.98
CA GLN A 52 -14.53 -30.25 2.13
C GLN A 52 -14.30 -31.26 1.01
N TYR A 53 -14.10 -30.80 -0.23
CA TYR A 53 -14.07 -31.65 -1.42
C TYR A 53 -12.69 -31.86 -2.03
N SER A 54 -11.66 -31.21 -1.50
CA SER A 54 -10.28 -31.33 -1.97
C SER A 54 -9.29 -31.26 -0.81
N ARG A 55 -8.13 -31.90 -0.97
CA ARG A 55 -7.00 -31.80 -0.02
C ARG A 55 -5.97 -30.75 -0.43
N MET A 56 -6.12 -30.15 -1.61
CA MET A 56 -5.21 -29.12 -2.10
C MET A 56 -5.17 -27.90 -1.16
N PRO A 57 -4.00 -27.27 -1.01
CA PRO A 57 -3.89 -25.91 -0.51
C PRO A 57 -4.83 -24.96 -1.28
N CYS A 58 -5.52 -24.10 -0.55
CA CYS A 58 -6.49 -23.15 -1.08
C CYS A 58 -6.09 -21.72 -0.72
N ILE A 59 -5.75 -20.95 -1.74
CA ILE A 59 -5.49 -19.51 -1.65
C ILE A 59 -6.77 -18.77 -2.08
N VAL A 60 -7.20 -17.78 -1.31
CA VAL A 60 -8.34 -16.93 -1.72
C VAL A 60 -7.83 -15.59 -2.24
N LYS A 61 -8.08 -15.29 -3.53
CA LYS A 61 -7.65 -14.04 -4.17
C LYS A 61 -8.67 -12.93 -3.94
N LEU A 62 -8.31 -11.96 -3.10
CA LEU A 62 -9.21 -10.91 -2.61
C LEU A 62 -9.31 -9.72 -3.58
N THR A 63 -10.50 -9.13 -3.64
CA THR A 63 -10.75 -7.90 -4.42
C THR A 63 -10.35 -6.65 -3.62
N PRO A 64 -9.74 -5.63 -4.24
CA PRO A 64 -9.55 -4.33 -3.59
C PRO A 64 -10.84 -3.47 -3.59
N ASN A 65 -11.88 -3.90 -4.32
CA ASN A 65 -13.12 -3.14 -4.51
C ASN A 65 -14.05 -3.33 -3.29
N ILE A 66 -13.55 -3.04 -2.08
CA ILE A 66 -14.24 -3.30 -0.81
C ILE A 66 -13.92 -2.18 0.19
N SER A 67 -14.84 -1.92 1.13
CA SER A 67 -14.64 -0.88 2.15
C SER A 67 -13.60 -1.27 3.21
N ASP A 68 -13.52 -2.56 3.55
CA ASP A 68 -12.59 -3.07 4.56
C ASP A 68 -12.08 -4.45 4.11
N ILE A 69 -10.79 -4.52 3.77
CA ILE A 69 -10.15 -5.74 3.27
C ILE A 69 -9.98 -6.82 4.36
N ARG A 70 -10.06 -6.44 5.64
CA ARG A 70 -9.91 -7.39 6.75
C ARG A 70 -11.09 -8.35 6.80
N ARG A 71 -12.30 -7.86 6.55
CA ARG A 71 -13.56 -8.63 6.54
C ARG A 71 -13.50 -9.87 5.61
N PRO A 72 -13.17 -9.74 4.31
CA PRO A 72 -13.06 -10.89 3.42
C PRO A 72 -11.86 -11.79 3.76
N ALA A 73 -10.75 -11.25 4.29
CA ALA A 73 -9.61 -12.06 4.71
C ALA A 73 -9.92 -12.95 5.92
N GLU A 74 -10.62 -12.39 6.93
CA GLU A 74 -11.11 -13.14 8.08
C GLU A 74 -12.10 -14.23 7.65
N ALA A 75 -12.98 -13.93 6.69
CA ALA A 75 -13.91 -14.92 6.14
C ALA A 75 -13.21 -16.06 5.40
N ALA A 76 -12.18 -15.74 4.60
CA ALA A 76 -11.33 -16.75 3.97
C ALA A 76 -10.69 -17.66 5.04
N ARG A 77 -10.15 -17.08 6.11
CA ARG A 77 -9.59 -17.85 7.24
C ARG A 77 -10.63 -18.74 7.91
N ARG A 78 -11.82 -18.22 8.24
CA ARG A 78 -12.92 -19.01 8.84
C ARG A 78 -13.42 -20.13 7.91
N GLY A 79 -13.32 -19.93 6.60
CA GLY A 79 -13.61 -20.94 5.58
C GLY A 79 -12.53 -22.04 5.47
N GLY A 80 -11.38 -21.84 6.11
CA GLY A 80 -10.24 -22.78 6.10
C GLY A 80 -9.24 -22.53 4.99
N ALA A 81 -9.16 -21.32 4.44
CA ALA A 81 -8.12 -20.95 3.48
C ALA A 81 -6.72 -21.15 4.08
N ASP A 82 -5.80 -21.69 3.28
CA ASP A 82 -4.40 -21.88 3.67
C ASP A 82 -3.58 -20.60 3.46
N ALA A 83 -4.07 -19.69 2.59
CA ALA A 83 -3.51 -18.36 2.39
C ALA A 83 -4.55 -17.42 1.78
N VAL A 84 -4.23 -16.12 1.77
CA VAL A 84 -4.90 -15.13 0.92
C VAL A 84 -3.90 -14.56 -0.08
N SER A 85 -4.39 -14.15 -1.25
CA SER A 85 -3.60 -13.37 -2.19
C SER A 85 -4.30 -12.06 -2.51
N LEU A 86 -3.55 -10.97 -2.57
CA LEU A 86 -4.13 -9.65 -2.79
C LEU A 86 -3.11 -8.63 -3.30
N ILE A 87 -3.51 -7.66 -4.11
CA ILE A 87 -4.89 -7.41 -4.57
C ILE A 87 -5.12 -7.94 -5.99
N ASN A 88 -6.38 -8.25 -6.31
CA ASN A 88 -6.82 -8.28 -7.70
C ASN A 88 -6.91 -6.84 -8.26
N THR A 89 -7.38 -6.67 -9.48
CA THR A 89 -7.42 -5.35 -10.14
C THR A 89 -8.49 -4.41 -9.56
N ILE A 90 -8.21 -3.11 -9.60
CA ILE A 90 -9.14 -2.06 -9.16
C ILE A 90 -10.17 -1.79 -10.26
N ASN A 91 -11.45 -1.73 -9.92
CA ASN A 91 -12.50 -1.38 -10.88
C ASN A 91 -12.34 0.08 -11.32
N SER A 92 -12.19 0.34 -12.62
CA SER A 92 -11.88 1.69 -13.11
C SER A 92 -12.30 1.93 -14.57
N ILE A 93 -12.41 3.22 -14.92
CA ILE A 93 -12.39 3.72 -16.30
C ILE A 93 -11.04 4.43 -16.48
N THR A 94 -10.24 4.00 -17.45
CA THR A 94 -8.86 4.51 -17.62
C THR A 94 -8.79 5.78 -18.45
N SER A 95 -9.63 5.90 -19.47
CA SER A 95 -9.76 7.07 -20.31
C SER A 95 -11.14 7.09 -20.98
N VAL A 96 -11.50 8.26 -21.52
CA VAL A 96 -12.67 8.46 -22.36
C VAL A 96 -12.19 9.00 -23.69
N ASN A 97 -12.57 8.35 -24.77
CA ASN A 97 -12.36 8.86 -26.11
C ASN A 97 -13.30 10.06 -26.31
N LEU A 98 -12.74 11.27 -26.50
CA LEU A 98 -13.53 12.51 -26.55
C LEU A 98 -14.23 12.76 -27.88
N ASP A 99 -13.93 11.98 -28.93
CA ASP A 99 -14.64 12.05 -30.20
C ASP A 99 -15.90 11.18 -30.19
N SER A 100 -15.78 9.96 -29.64
CA SER A 100 -16.89 9.00 -29.54
C SER A 100 -17.65 9.06 -28.21
N PHE A 101 -17.15 9.82 -27.24
CA PHE A 101 -17.68 9.92 -25.87
C PHE A 101 -17.85 8.56 -25.16
N ALA A 102 -16.95 7.62 -25.45
CA ALA A 102 -16.98 6.27 -24.92
C ALA A 102 -15.73 5.96 -24.07
N PRO A 103 -15.84 5.19 -22.98
CA PRO A 103 -14.68 4.69 -22.25
C PRO A 103 -13.77 3.85 -23.14
N GLU A 104 -12.46 3.91 -22.91
CA GLU A 104 -11.49 3.07 -23.63
C GLU A 104 -10.96 1.91 -22.77
N PRO A 105 -10.73 0.72 -23.38
CA PRO A 105 -10.96 0.38 -24.79
C PRO A 105 -12.47 0.24 -25.12
N THR A 106 -12.80 0.47 -26.40
CA THR A 106 -14.19 0.38 -26.91
C THR A 106 -14.45 -0.93 -27.66
N ILE A 107 -15.70 -1.39 -27.62
CA ILE A 107 -16.26 -2.45 -28.45
C ILE A 107 -17.56 -1.88 -29.06
N ASP A 108 -17.59 -1.75 -30.38
CA ASP A 108 -18.75 -1.23 -31.12
C ASP A 108 -19.27 0.11 -30.56
N GLY A 109 -18.34 1.06 -30.35
CA GLY A 109 -18.64 2.39 -29.83
C GLY A 109 -19.03 2.45 -28.36
N LYS A 110 -18.93 1.34 -27.61
CA LYS A 110 -19.24 1.28 -26.17
C LYS A 110 -18.03 0.83 -25.38
N GLY A 111 -17.85 1.40 -24.19
CA GLY A 111 -16.85 0.97 -23.22
C GLY A 111 -17.50 0.52 -21.93
N ALA A 112 -16.78 -0.25 -21.13
CA ALA A 112 -17.17 -0.64 -19.79
C ALA A 112 -16.02 -0.37 -18.82
N HIS A 113 -16.31 -0.47 -17.53
CA HIS A 113 -15.26 -0.46 -16.53
C HIS A 113 -14.39 -1.72 -16.65
N GLY A 114 -13.10 -1.57 -16.37
CA GLY A 114 -12.11 -2.64 -16.44
C GLY A 114 -11.37 -2.82 -15.11
N GLY A 115 -10.40 -3.73 -15.14
CA GLY A 115 -9.45 -3.91 -14.04
C GLY A 115 -8.18 -3.07 -14.26
N TYR A 116 -7.99 -2.03 -13.44
CA TYR A 116 -6.76 -1.24 -13.41
C TYR A 116 -5.69 -1.94 -12.57
N CYS A 117 -4.46 -1.97 -13.11
CA CYS A 117 -3.31 -2.66 -12.54
C CYS A 117 -2.00 -1.94 -12.90
N GLY A 118 -0.86 -2.48 -12.48
CA GLY A 118 0.45 -1.87 -12.70
C GLY A 118 0.92 -0.99 -11.54
N PRO A 119 2.00 -0.23 -11.72
CA PRO A 119 2.67 0.50 -10.62
C PRO A 119 1.75 1.42 -9.82
N ALA A 120 0.78 2.03 -10.49
CA ALA A 120 -0.16 2.95 -9.87
C ALA A 120 -1.01 2.33 -8.75
N VAL A 121 -1.21 1.01 -8.75
CA VAL A 121 -1.98 0.33 -7.69
C VAL A 121 -1.14 -0.12 -6.51
N LYS A 122 0.20 -0.02 -6.58
CA LYS A 122 1.11 -0.50 -5.52
C LYS A 122 0.79 0.09 -4.14
N PRO A 123 0.59 1.41 -3.97
CA PRO A 123 0.31 1.97 -2.63
C PRO A 123 -0.97 1.42 -2.00
N ILE A 124 -1.98 1.14 -2.83
CA ILE A 124 -3.26 0.56 -2.39
C ILE A 124 -3.06 -0.90 -1.96
N ALA A 125 -2.29 -1.66 -2.74
CA ALA A 125 -1.95 -3.04 -2.42
C ALA A 125 -1.14 -3.15 -1.11
N LEU A 126 -0.11 -2.32 -0.93
CA LEU A 126 0.70 -2.28 0.30
C LEU A 126 -0.15 -1.92 1.53
N SER A 127 -1.05 -0.94 1.39
CA SER A 127 -2.01 -0.58 2.44
C SER A 127 -2.84 -1.80 2.87
N MET A 128 -3.47 -2.48 1.91
CA MET A 128 -4.32 -3.64 2.18
C MET A 128 -3.56 -4.85 2.74
N VAL A 129 -2.35 -5.12 2.24
CA VAL A 129 -1.47 -6.15 2.80
C VAL A 129 -1.16 -5.84 4.26
N SER A 130 -0.80 -4.59 4.57
CA SER A 130 -0.46 -4.19 5.95
C SER A 130 -1.65 -4.29 6.91
N GLU A 131 -2.86 -3.96 6.45
CA GLU A 131 -4.09 -4.13 7.24
C GLU A 131 -4.38 -5.59 7.59
N ILE A 132 -4.17 -6.53 6.65
CA ILE A 132 -4.33 -7.96 6.96
C ILE A 132 -3.19 -8.45 7.85
N ALA A 133 -1.96 -8.04 7.59
CA ALA A 133 -0.78 -8.51 8.33
C ALA A 133 -0.81 -8.06 9.81
N ARG A 134 -1.30 -6.84 10.09
CA ARG A 134 -1.39 -6.30 11.45
C ARG A 134 -2.68 -6.69 12.18
N ASN A 135 -3.69 -7.21 11.48
CA ASN A 135 -4.97 -7.57 12.08
C ASN A 135 -4.86 -8.84 12.97
N PRO A 136 -5.22 -8.77 14.25
CA PRO A 136 -5.17 -9.93 15.16
C PRO A 136 -5.95 -11.16 14.66
N GLU A 137 -7.10 -10.95 13.99
CA GLU A 137 -7.98 -12.02 13.51
C GLU A 137 -7.40 -12.79 12.31
N THR A 138 -6.45 -12.19 11.59
CA THR A 138 -5.73 -12.82 10.46
C THR A 138 -4.28 -13.14 10.79
N ARG A 139 -3.86 -12.97 12.05
CA ARG A 139 -2.51 -13.32 12.50
C ARG A 139 -2.14 -14.77 12.17
N GLY A 140 -1.02 -14.92 11.47
CA GLY A 140 -0.50 -16.21 11.03
C GLY A 140 -1.12 -16.74 9.73
N LEU A 141 -2.06 -16.02 9.12
CA LEU A 141 -2.56 -16.34 7.78
C LEU A 141 -1.50 -15.94 6.74
N PRO A 142 -0.97 -16.87 5.92
CA PRO A 142 -0.03 -16.52 4.87
C PRO A 142 -0.64 -15.57 3.83
N ILE A 143 0.16 -14.59 3.39
CA ILE A 143 -0.22 -13.58 2.41
C ILE A 143 0.65 -13.72 1.16
N SER A 144 0.03 -13.79 -0.02
CA SER A 144 0.69 -13.65 -1.32
C SER A 144 0.42 -12.24 -1.86
N GLY A 145 1.45 -11.39 -1.88
CA GLY A 145 1.35 -9.98 -2.24
C GLY A 145 1.33 -9.75 -3.75
N ILE A 146 0.44 -8.90 -4.24
CA ILE A 146 0.24 -8.64 -5.66
C ILE A 146 -0.23 -7.19 -5.85
N GLY A 147 0.27 -6.53 -6.90
CA GLY A 147 -0.20 -5.22 -7.32
C GLY A 147 0.94 -4.24 -7.51
N GLY A 148 1.29 -3.98 -8.77
CA GLY A 148 2.31 -2.98 -9.12
C GLY A 148 3.75 -3.34 -8.77
N VAL A 149 4.06 -4.61 -8.48
CA VAL A 149 5.44 -5.08 -8.31
C VAL A 149 6.17 -5.00 -9.64
N THR A 150 7.21 -4.16 -9.70
CA THR A 150 8.01 -3.92 -10.91
C THR A 150 9.52 -4.06 -10.69
N THR A 151 9.97 -3.95 -9.45
CA THR A 151 11.38 -4.03 -9.07
C THR A 151 11.57 -4.92 -7.85
N TRP A 152 12.83 -5.27 -7.55
CA TRP A 152 13.16 -5.97 -6.30
C TRP A 152 12.78 -5.15 -5.05
N ARG A 153 12.81 -3.82 -5.13
CA ARG A 153 12.43 -2.92 -4.02
C ARG A 153 10.94 -3.06 -3.71
N ASP A 154 10.11 -3.07 -4.75
CA ASP A 154 8.67 -3.31 -4.59
C ASP A 154 8.43 -4.68 -3.93
N ALA A 155 9.13 -5.73 -4.39
CA ALA A 155 9.02 -7.05 -3.78
C ALA A 155 9.42 -7.03 -2.30
N ALA A 156 10.54 -6.37 -1.97
CA ALA A 156 11.01 -6.22 -0.59
C ALA A 156 10.00 -5.48 0.29
N GLU A 157 9.31 -4.44 -0.21
CA GLU A 157 8.26 -3.71 0.51
C GLU A 157 7.07 -4.61 0.86
N PHE A 158 6.59 -5.41 -0.10
CA PHE A 158 5.52 -6.39 0.15
C PHE A 158 5.93 -7.42 1.21
N LEU A 159 7.15 -7.97 1.09
CA LEU A 159 7.67 -8.93 2.08
C LEU A 159 7.76 -8.28 3.46
N ALA A 160 8.37 -7.11 3.57
CA ALA A 160 8.51 -6.37 4.82
C ALA A 160 7.15 -6.07 5.48
N LEU A 161 6.10 -5.84 4.69
CA LEU A 161 4.73 -5.61 5.17
C LEU A 161 3.92 -6.88 5.44
N GLY A 162 4.53 -8.06 5.34
CA GLY A 162 3.95 -9.32 5.82
C GLY A 162 3.56 -10.33 4.72
N ALA A 163 3.79 -10.02 3.44
CA ALA A 163 3.64 -11.03 2.40
C ALA A 163 4.75 -12.09 2.51
N GLY A 164 4.40 -13.37 2.35
CA GLY A 164 5.37 -14.47 2.30
C GLY A 164 5.94 -14.71 0.91
N ASN A 165 5.24 -14.26 -0.14
CA ASN A 165 5.70 -14.25 -1.52
C ASN A 165 5.05 -13.08 -2.28
N VAL A 166 5.50 -12.87 -3.53
CA VAL A 166 4.92 -11.85 -4.42
C VAL A 166 4.53 -12.44 -5.78
N GLN A 167 3.41 -12.00 -6.36
CA GLN A 167 3.02 -12.31 -7.74
C GLN A 167 3.21 -11.09 -8.65
N VAL A 168 3.60 -11.35 -9.90
CA VAL A 168 3.94 -10.32 -10.89
C VAL A 168 3.16 -10.55 -12.17
N CYS A 169 2.49 -9.50 -12.67
CA CYS A 169 1.71 -9.55 -13.91
C CYS A 169 2.16 -8.47 -14.89
N THR A 170 1.82 -7.20 -14.63
CA THR A 170 2.08 -6.08 -15.56
C THR A 170 3.57 -5.97 -15.93
N ALA A 171 4.50 -6.10 -14.98
CA ALA A 171 5.93 -6.02 -15.30
C ALA A 171 6.38 -7.16 -16.22
N ALA A 172 5.86 -8.37 -16.08
CA ALA A 172 6.17 -9.48 -16.98
C ALA A 172 5.57 -9.25 -18.38
N MET A 173 4.39 -8.64 -18.48
CA MET A 173 3.78 -8.25 -19.76
C MET A 173 4.60 -7.15 -20.46
N THR A 174 5.11 -6.17 -19.72
CA THR A 174 5.81 -5.01 -20.28
C THR A 174 7.27 -5.30 -20.59
N TYR A 175 7.97 -6.07 -19.75
CA TYR A 175 9.43 -6.25 -19.81
C TYR A 175 9.85 -7.70 -20.11
N GLY A 176 8.90 -8.63 -20.23
CA GLY A 176 9.16 -10.06 -20.43
C GLY A 176 9.57 -10.80 -19.15
N PHE A 177 9.61 -12.13 -19.20
CA PHE A 177 9.82 -12.97 -18.00
C PHE A 177 11.19 -12.78 -17.33
N LYS A 178 12.21 -12.24 -18.01
CA LYS A 178 13.53 -12.00 -17.43
C LYS A 178 13.51 -11.01 -16.26
N ILE A 179 12.51 -10.12 -16.19
CA ILE A 179 12.34 -9.19 -15.07
C ILE A 179 12.31 -9.91 -13.72
N VAL A 180 11.80 -11.14 -13.67
CA VAL A 180 11.77 -11.95 -12.44
C VAL A 180 13.18 -12.30 -11.97
N GLN A 181 14.11 -12.58 -12.88
CA GLN A 181 15.52 -12.87 -12.53
C GLN A 181 16.23 -11.62 -11.98
N GLU A 182 15.91 -10.44 -12.54
CA GLU A 182 16.41 -9.16 -12.03
C GLU A 182 15.87 -8.86 -10.62
N MET A 183 14.58 -9.12 -10.39
CA MET A 183 13.98 -9.00 -9.05
C MET A 183 14.66 -9.92 -8.04
N ILE A 184 14.90 -11.18 -8.39
CA ILE A 184 15.60 -12.15 -7.53
C ILE A 184 17.02 -11.65 -7.21
N SER A 185 17.78 -11.26 -8.23
CA SER A 185 19.17 -10.83 -8.06
C SER A 185 19.30 -9.59 -7.18
N GLY A 186 18.46 -8.57 -7.43
CA GLY A 186 18.46 -7.34 -6.64
C GLY A 186 17.99 -7.56 -5.20
N LEU A 187 17.00 -8.45 -4.98
CA LEU A 187 16.54 -8.79 -3.63
C LEU A 187 17.63 -9.55 -2.86
N SER A 188 18.28 -10.53 -3.48
CA SER A 188 19.39 -11.27 -2.85
C SER A 188 20.51 -10.32 -2.42
N GLN A 189 20.94 -9.41 -3.32
CA GLN A 189 21.96 -8.42 -2.99
C GLN A 189 21.54 -7.55 -1.81
N TYR A 190 20.29 -7.05 -1.80
CA TYR A 190 19.77 -6.26 -0.68
C TYR A 190 19.77 -7.05 0.64
N LEU A 191 19.40 -8.33 0.62
CA LEU A 191 19.43 -9.18 1.81
C LEU A 191 20.87 -9.35 2.32
N ASP A 192 21.84 -9.59 1.43
CA ASP A 192 23.27 -9.70 1.77
C ASP A 192 23.80 -8.39 2.39
N GLU A 193 23.49 -7.24 1.79
CA GLU A 193 23.87 -5.90 2.29
C GLU A 193 23.29 -5.60 3.69
N LYS A 194 22.14 -6.20 4.02
CA LYS A 194 21.50 -6.08 5.33
C LYS A 194 21.88 -7.19 6.30
N GLY A 195 22.70 -8.15 5.90
CA GLY A 195 23.07 -9.32 6.71
C GLY A 195 21.87 -10.21 7.05
N LEU A 196 20.88 -10.29 6.16
CA LEU A 196 19.71 -11.14 6.29
C LEU A 196 19.96 -12.48 5.59
N GLY A 197 19.70 -13.61 6.27
CA GLY A 197 19.99 -14.95 5.76
C GLY A 197 18.99 -15.46 4.71
N GLY A 198 17.86 -14.78 4.56
CA GLY A 198 16.87 -15.08 3.52
C GLY A 198 15.63 -14.21 3.61
N THR A 199 14.68 -14.45 2.69
CA THR A 199 13.42 -13.67 2.65
C THR A 199 12.61 -13.82 3.93
N ALA A 200 12.64 -14.98 4.59
CA ALA A 200 11.95 -15.22 5.86
C ALA A 200 12.37 -14.23 6.95
N ASP A 201 13.62 -13.76 6.94
CA ASP A 201 14.07 -12.74 7.87
C ASP A 201 13.43 -11.38 7.58
N LEU A 202 13.10 -11.07 6.33
CA LEU A 202 12.48 -9.81 5.93
C LEU A 202 10.96 -9.80 6.17
N VAL A 203 10.29 -10.96 6.03
CA VAL A 203 8.83 -11.06 6.10
C VAL A 203 8.29 -10.44 7.40
N GLY A 204 7.44 -9.43 7.25
CA GLY A 204 6.74 -8.80 8.36
C GLY A 204 7.58 -7.83 9.22
N ARG A 205 8.86 -7.58 8.89
CA ARG A 205 9.71 -6.65 9.69
C ARG A 205 9.14 -5.25 9.85
N ALA A 206 8.35 -4.77 8.90
CA ALA A 206 7.72 -3.46 8.97
C ALA A 206 6.36 -3.46 9.70
N VAL A 207 5.73 -4.63 9.89
CA VAL A 207 4.37 -4.73 10.47
C VAL A 207 4.26 -4.09 11.86
N PRO A 208 5.22 -4.26 12.80
CA PRO A 208 5.15 -3.58 14.11
C PRO A 208 5.21 -2.04 14.04
N ASN A 209 5.68 -1.49 12.92
CA ASN A 209 5.77 -0.04 12.70
C ASN A 209 4.56 0.52 11.94
N VAL A 210 3.57 -0.32 11.59
CA VAL A 210 2.30 0.12 11.01
C VAL A 210 1.30 0.34 12.13
N THR A 211 0.93 1.59 12.36
CA THR A 211 0.01 1.98 13.43
C THR A 211 -1.06 2.94 12.93
N ASP A 212 -2.15 3.04 13.68
CA ASP A 212 -3.17 4.04 13.43
C ASP A 212 -2.61 5.45 13.68
N TRP A 213 -3.09 6.42 12.90
CA TRP A 213 -2.64 7.82 12.98
C TRP A 213 -2.70 8.39 14.40
N ASN A 214 -3.72 8.01 15.18
CA ASN A 214 -3.92 8.50 16.54
C ASN A 214 -2.84 8.03 17.54
N GLN A 215 -2.00 7.07 17.16
CA GLN A 215 -0.85 6.58 17.93
C GLN A 215 0.48 7.23 17.52
N LEU A 216 0.50 8.05 16.46
CA LEU A 216 1.71 8.74 16.06
C LEU A 216 2.14 9.76 17.11
N ASN A 217 3.46 9.95 17.26
CA ASN A 217 4.02 10.90 18.21
C ASN A 217 3.81 12.34 17.73
N LEU A 218 2.80 13.02 18.26
CA LEU A 218 2.48 14.42 17.96
C LEU A 218 3.53 15.41 18.48
N ASN A 219 4.39 14.99 19.41
CA ASN A 219 5.51 15.79 19.88
C ASN A 219 6.77 15.63 19.02
N TYR A 220 6.77 14.74 18.02
CA TYR A 220 7.86 14.65 17.06
C TYR A 220 7.74 15.77 16.03
N VAL A 221 8.48 16.86 16.25
CA VAL A 221 8.47 18.05 15.37
C VAL A 221 9.70 18.03 14.48
N THR A 222 9.51 18.35 13.21
CA THR A 222 10.59 18.54 12.23
C THR A 222 10.47 19.91 11.58
N LYS A 223 11.52 20.34 10.89
CA LYS A 223 11.54 21.55 10.03
C LYS A 223 12.21 21.22 8.71
N ALA A 224 11.67 21.79 7.64
CA ALA A 224 12.28 21.65 6.33
C ALA A 224 13.58 22.48 6.28
N GLU A 225 14.64 21.91 5.71
CA GLU A 225 15.91 22.59 5.47
C GLU A 225 16.29 22.45 4.00
N ILE A 226 16.60 23.57 3.35
CA ILE A 226 16.96 23.62 1.93
C ILE A 226 18.48 23.77 1.82
N ASP A 227 19.13 22.76 1.27
CA ASP A 227 20.54 22.79 0.90
C ASP A 227 20.72 23.72 -0.31
N GLN A 228 21.40 24.84 -0.09
CA GLN A 228 21.61 25.87 -1.12
C GLN A 228 22.66 25.45 -2.16
N ASP A 229 23.55 24.51 -1.85
CA ASP A 229 24.55 24.00 -2.79
C ASP A 229 23.92 23.03 -3.79
N LEU A 230 22.87 22.30 -3.35
CA LEU A 230 22.07 21.43 -4.23
C LEU A 230 20.94 22.18 -4.95
N CYS A 231 20.53 23.34 -4.46
CA CYS A 231 19.37 24.07 -4.97
C CYS A 231 19.58 24.60 -6.40
N ILE A 232 18.79 24.08 -7.33
CA ILE A 232 18.77 24.55 -8.74
C ILE A 232 17.87 25.78 -8.97
N LYS A 233 17.41 26.45 -7.91
CA LYS A 233 16.60 27.69 -7.94
C LYS A 233 15.30 27.64 -8.75
N CYS A 234 14.72 26.44 -8.92
CA CYS A 234 13.49 26.25 -9.70
C CYS A 234 12.25 26.89 -9.05
N GLY A 235 12.21 27.00 -7.71
CA GLY A 235 11.11 27.63 -6.97
C GLY A 235 9.86 26.78 -6.77
N ARG A 236 9.90 25.47 -7.09
CA ARG A 236 8.76 24.56 -6.87
C ARG A 236 8.39 24.44 -5.39
N CYS A 237 9.39 24.37 -4.51
CA CYS A 237 9.16 24.34 -3.06
C CYS A 237 8.44 25.59 -2.57
N PHE A 238 8.86 26.77 -3.03
CA PHE A 238 8.20 28.05 -2.76
C PHE A 238 6.76 28.03 -3.26
N ALA A 239 6.52 27.75 -4.53
CA ALA A 239 5.16 27.73 -5.10
C ALA A 239 4.22 26.74 -4.38
N ALA A 240 4.70 25.53 -4.07
CA ALA A 240 3.92 24.55 -3.32
C ALA A 240 3.61 25.01 -1.88
N CYS A 241 4.53 25.74 -1.24
CA CYS A 241 4.27 26.26 0.09
C CYS A 241 3.35 27.48 0.07
N GLU A 242 3.58 28.38 -0.88
CA GLU A 242 2.91 29.67 -1.02
C GLU A 242 1.47 29.52 -1.51
N ASP A 243 1.26 28.81 -2.60
CA ASP A 243 -0.03 28.79 -3.29
C ASP A 243 -0.99 27.73 -2.72
N THR A 244 -0.47 26.67 -2.10
CA THR A 244 -1.28 25.49 -1.74
C THR A 244 -1.12 25.00 -0.30
N SER A 245 -0.30 25.67 0.53
CA SER A 245 0.00 25.18 1.88
C SER A 245 -0.02 26.28 2.97
N HIS A 246 1.15 26.78 3.37
CA HIS A 246 1.35 27.50 4.63
C HIS A 246 2.23 28.76 4.52
N GLN A 247 2.63 29.18 3.31
CA GLN A 247 3.38 30.41 3.07
C GLN A 247 4.68 30.50 3.92
N ALA A 248 5.30 29.35 4.17
CA ALA A 248 6.41 29.18 5.10
C ALA A 248 7.79 29.09 4.41
N ILE A 249 7.87 29.39 3.12
CA ILE A 249 9.14 29.47 2.38
C ILE A 249 9.22 30.87 1.80
N TRP A 250 10.32 31.56 2.06
CA TRP A 250 10.59 32.88 1.50
C TRP A 250 11.43 32.76 0.24
N MET A 251 11.04 33.48 -0.80
CA MET A 251 11.89 33.78 -1.93
C MET A 251 12.66 35.07 -1.64
N LYS A 252 13.95 34.93 -1.34
CA LYS A 252 14.89 36.06 -1.15
C LYS A 252 15.47 36.52 -2.49
N GLU A 253 16.27 37.58 -2.44
CA GLU A 253 17.00 38.09 -3.60
C GLU A 253 17.86 37.00 -4.25
N GLY A 254 18.00 37.05 -5.58
CA GLY A 254 18.76 36.04 -6.32
C GLY A 254 18.11 34.66 -6.40
N ARG A 255 16.78 34.57 -6.13
CA ARG A 255 15.98 33.34 -6.09
C ARG A 255 16.54 32.30 -5.13
N THR A 256 17.01 32.77 -3.98
CA THR A 256 17.38 31.93 -2.84
C THR A 256 16.11 31.62 -2.06
N PHE A 257 15.89 30.34 -1.72
CA PHE A 257 14.68 29.91 -1.02
C PHE A 257 15.04 29.50 0.40
N GLU A 258 14.36 30.09 1.38
CA GLU A 258 14.64 29.90 2.80
C GLU A 258 13.35 29.53 3.55
N VAL A 259 13.43 28.52 4.42
CA VAL A 259 12.28 28.10 5.23
C VAL A 259 12.15 29.03 6.42
N ASN A 260 10.94 29.55 6.65
CA ASN A 260 10.60 30.28 7.87
C ASN A 260 10.10 29.29 8.92
N ASP A 261 10.96 28.94 9.87
CA ASP A 261 10.63 27.99 10.94
C ASP A 261 9.46 28.44 11.83
N ALA A 262 9.18 29.74 11.91
CA ALA A 262 8.04 30.27 12.66
C ALA A 262 6.69 29.96 12.00
N GLU A 263 6.67 29.65 10.70
CA GLU A 263 5.43 29.32 9.97
C GLU A 263 5.42 27.87 9.49
N CYS A 264 6.59 27.24 9.35
CA CYS A 264 6.70 25.87 8.83
C CYS A 264 6.04 24.84 9.76
N VAL A 265 5.01 24.18 9.23
CA VAL A 265 4.28 23.08 9.92
C VAL A 265 4.84 21.69 9.61
N ALA A 266 5.89 21.59 8.80
CA ALA A 266 6.49 20.33 8.38
C ALA A 266 5.52 19.36 7.67
N CYS A 267 4.76 19.86 6.69
CA CYS A 267 3.83 19.04 5.90
C CYS A 267 4.50 18.16 4.82
N ASN A 268 5.83 18.24 4.64
CA ASN A 268 6.65 17.58 3.61
C ASN A 268 6.38 17.96 2.14
N LEU A 269 5.33 18.72 1.82
CA LEU A 269 4.98 19.03 0.42
C LEU A 269 6.10 19.69 -0.38
N CYS A 270 6.96 20.49 0.25
CA CYS A 270 8.11 21.11 -0.42
C CYS A 270 9.17 20.08 -0.86
N ILE A 271 9.36 19.00 -0.09
CA ILE A 271 10.26 17.89 -0.42
C ILE A 271 9.70 17.10 -1.59
N ASP A 272 8.41 16.75 -1.52
CA ASP A 272 7.75 15.90 -2.52
C ASP A 272 7.76 16.49 -3.94
N VAL A 273 7.76 17.81 -4.06
CA VAL A 273 7.82 18.52 -5.36
C VAL A 273 9.24 18.88 -5.81
N CYS A 274 10.24 18.73 -4.93
CA CYS A 274 11.62 19.06 -5.24
C CYS A 274 12.19 18.06 -6.27
N PRO A 275 12.70 18.51 -7.42
CA PRO A 275 13.21 17.60 -8.45
C PRO A 275 14.65 17.14 -8.18
N VAL A 276 15.28 17.61 -7.10
CA VAL A 276 16.67 17.27 -6.74
C VAL A 276 16.64 16.47 -5.46
N ASP A 277 17.07 15.21 -5.57
CA ASP A 277 17.14 14.29 -4.44
C ASP A 277 17.94 14.91 -3.29
N ASN A 278 17.39 14.82 -2.07
CA ASN A 278 18.00 15.32 -0.83
C ASN A 278 18.32 16.83 -0.79
N CYS A 279 17.90 17.63 -1.77
CA CYS A 279 18.07 19.09 -1.70
C CYS A 279 17.24 19.70 -0.56
N ILE A 280 16.11 19.09 -0.21
CA ILE A 280 15.32 19.48 0.95
C ILE A 280 15.21 18.28 1.89
N THR A 281 15.52 18.49 3.16
CA THR A 281 15.44 17.45 4.20
C THR A 281 14.58 17.93 5.38
N MET A 282 14.14 17.00 6.22
CA MET A 282 13.40 17.33 7.45
C MET A 282 14.33 17.17 8.66
N ARG A 283 14.78 18.28 9.24
CA ARG A 283 15.54 18.27 10.48
C ARG A 283 14.62 18.05 11.67
N PRO A 284 14.80 16.98 12.48
CA PRO A 284 14.09 16.83 13.74
C PRO A 284 14.56 17.83 14.78
N LEU A 285 13.63 18.45 15.48
CA LEU A 285 13.93 19.26 16.66
C LEU A 285 14.24 18.34 17.85
N LYS A 286 15.28 18.66 18.62
CA LYS A 286 15.69 17.85 19.77
C LYS A 286 14.74 18.04 20.95
N LYS A 287 14.62 17.02 21.82
CA LYS A 287 13.89 17.16 23.10
C LYS A 287 14.39 18.39 23.87
N GLY A 288 13.47 19.25 24.30
CA GLY A 288 13.76 20.50 24.99
C GLY A 288 14.04 21.71 24.09
N GLU A 289 14.27 21.51 22.78
CA GLU A 289 14.33 22.60 21.79
C GLU A 289 12.95 23.25 21.66
N THR A 290 12.92 24.57 21.46
CA THR A 290 11.67 25.31 21.25
C THR A 290 11.29 25.25 19.78
N ASP A 291 10.08 24.79 19.46
CA ASP A 291 9.50 24.92 18.13
C ASP A 291 9.17 26.40 17.87
N PRO A 292 9.84 27.07 16.92
CA PRO A 292 9.64 28.50 16.67
C PRO A 292 8.20 28.86 16.28
N ARG A 293 7.45 27.91 15.72
CA ARG A 293 6.05 28.12 15.31
C ARG A 293 5.09 28.18 16.49
N THR A 294 5.27 27.29 17.46
CA THR A 294 4.33 27.16 18.59
C THR A 294 4.83 27.83 19.86
N GLY A 295 6.11 28.18 19.92
CA GLY A 295 6.78 28.66 21.14
C GLY A 295 6.90 27.60 22.24
N ARG A 296 6.52 26.34 21.95
CA ARG A 296 6.53 25.23 22.91
C ARG A 296 7.82 24.43 22.77
N LYS A 297 8.28 23.87 23.89
CA LYS A 297 9.41 22.93 23.88
C LYS A 297 8.97 21.56 23.41
N VAL A 298 9.81 20.88 22.63
CA VAL A 298 9.63 19.48 22.26
C VAL A 298 9.65 18.61 23.52
N GLY A 299 8.53 17.94 23.77
CA GLY A 299 8.31 17.10 24.95
C GLY A 299 8.64 15.63 24.74
N ASP A 300 8.25 14.82 25.73
CA ASP A 300 8.22 13.36 25.60
C ASP A 300 7.14 12.89 24.62
N TYR A 301 7.10 11.58 24.32
CA TYR A 301 6.06 11.01 23.47
C TYR A 301 4.65 11.41 23.95
N ALA A 302 3.84 11.91 23.03
CA ALA A 302 2.42 12.14 23.24
C ALA A 302 1.69 11.90 21.91
N ASN A 303 0.47 11.36 21.97
CA ASN A 303 -0.31 11.05 20.79
C ASN A 303 -1.73 11.64 20.89
N TRP A 304 -2.59 11.39 19.90
CA TRP A 304 -3.92 11.99 19.85
C TRP A 304 -4.84 11.51 20.99
N THR A 305 -4.63 10.30 21.52
CA THR A 305 -5.53 9.71 22.54
C THR A 305 -5.53 10.49 23.85
N THR A 306 -4.45 11.20 24.17
CA THR A 306 -4.33 12.04 25.37
C THR A 306 -4.26 13.53 25.03
N HIS A 307 -4.42 13.90 23.76
CA HIS A 307 -4.25 15.28 23.32
C HIS A 307 -5.40 16.18 23.84
N PRO A 308 -5.13 17.40 24.34
CA PRO A 308 -6.16 18.26 24.93
C PRO A 308 -7.34 18.60 24.01
N ASN A 309 -7.13 18.59 22.69
CA ASN A 309 -8.17 18.84 21.70
C ASN A 309 -8.97 17.58 21.31
N ASN A 310 -8.61 16.40 21.82
CA ASN A 310 -9.37 15.20 21.56
C ASN A 310 -10.61 15.18 22.49
N PRO A 311 -11.84 15.29 21.97
CA PRO A 311 -13.06 15.30 22.80
C PRO A 311 -13.28 13.97 23.53
N MET A 312 -12.63 12.90 23.05
CA MET A 312 -12.65 11.57 23.65
C MET A 312 -11.38 11.29 24.48
N ALA A 313 -10.58 12.32 24.80
CA ALA A 313 -9.37 12.14 25.58
C ALA A 313 -9.71 11.49 26.93
N VAL A 314 -9.23 10.28 27.12
CA VAL A 314 -9.28 9.63 28.43
C VAL A 314 -8.22 10.33 29.25
N LYS A 315 -8.61 11.01 30.35
CA LYS A 315 -7.63 11.48 31.34
C LYS A 315 -6.80 10.25 31.71
N ALA A 316 -5.50 10.29 31.44
CA ALA A 316 -4.60 9.23 31.85
C ALA A 316 -4.88 8.93 33.33
N ALA A 317 -5.20 7.67 33.64
CA ALA A 317 -5.46 7.26 35.01
C ALA A 317 -4.22 7.60 35.85
N GLU A 318 -4.43 8.38 36.92
CA GLU A 318 -3.41 8.65 37.95
C GLU A 318 -2.97 7.37 38.66
#